data_AF-A0A7J9QSU1-F1
#
_entry.id   AF-A0A7J9QSU1-F1
#
_cell.length_a   1.000
_cell.length_b   1.000
_cell.length_c   1.000
_cell.angle_alpha   90.00
_cell.angle_beta   90.00
_cell.angle_gamma   90.00
#
_symmetry.space_group_name_H-M   'P 1'
#
loop_
_entity.id
_entity.type
_entity.pdbx_description
1 polymer ?
#
loop_
_entity_poly.entity_id
_entity_poly.type
_entity_poly.pdbx_seq_one_letter_code
_entity_poly.pdbx_strand_id
1 'polypeptide(L)' 'LAQETQTIEREIDLKYRQATLKLLTEVTNTKELMLMKDVIEGIEEMADKCQRVSDSFILLALSL' A
#
# COMPACT_ATOMS: atom_id res chain seq x y z
N LEU A 1 -15.39 8.39 -4.72
CA LEU A 1 -15.01 7.58 -3.55
C LEU A 1 -14.36 6.26 -3.95
N ALA A 2 -15.10 5.21 -4.33
CA ALA A 2 -14.53 3.91 -4.70
C ALA A 2 -13.40 3.97 -5.75
N GLN A 3 -13.68 4.64 -6.88
CA GLN A 3 -12.71 4.81 -7.98
C GLN A 3 -11.50 5.66 -7.58
N GLU A 4 -11.68 6.64 -6.70
CA GLU A 4 -10.59 7.47 -6.18
C GLU A 4 -9.71 6.65 -5.22
N THR A 5 -10.31 5.84 -4.35
CA THR A 5 -9.59 4.90 -3.46
C THR A 5 -8.77 3.91 -4.28
N GLN A 6 -9.33 3.35 -5.35
CA GLN A 6 -8.63 2.43 -6.25
C GLN A 6 -7.49 3.11 -7.02
N THR A 7 -7.65 4.38 -7.38
CA THR A 7 -6.58 5.15 -8.03
C THR A 7 -5.42 5.40 -7.06
N ILE A 8 -5.74 5.76 -5.83
CA ILE A 8 -4.74 5.96 -4.75
C ILE A 8 -4.00 4.66 -4.42
N GLU A 9 -4.71 3.53 -4.33
CA GLU A 9 -4.10 2.21 -4.09
C GLU A 9 -3.07 1.88 -5.18
N ARG A 10 -3.40 2.04 -6.46
CA ARG A 10 -2.46 1.84 -7.56
C ARG A 10 -1.23 2.74 -7.49
N GLU A 11 -1.38 3.98 -7.04
CA GLU A 11 -0.25 4.88 -6.84
C GLU A 11 0.65 4.42 -5.69
N ILE A 12 0.06 3.90 -4.60
CA ILE A 12 0.79 3.36 -3.46
C ILE A 12 1.55 2.09 -3.86
N ASP A 13 0.95 1.19 -4.65
CA ASP A 13 1.61 0.01 -5.20
C ASP A 13 2.86 0.36 -6.01
N LEU A 14 2.75 1.37 -6.88
CA LEU A 14 3.87 1.82 -7.70
C LEU A 14 4.98 2.42 -6.83
N LYS A 15 4.62 3.22 -5.82
CA LYS A 15 5.58 3.82 -4.87
C LYS A 15 6.23 2.75 -3.99
N TYR A 16 5.48 1.74 -3.55
CA TYR A 16 6.00 0.59 -2.80
C TYR A 16 7.11 -0.12 -3.59
N ARG A 17 6.87 -0.40 -4.87
CA ARG A 17 7.88 -1.04 -5.74
C ARG A 17 9.12 -0.17 -5.91
N GLN A 18 8.93 1.12 -6.20
CA GLN A 18 10.04 2.06 -6.37
C GLN A 18 10.87 2.21 -5.09
N ALA A 19 10.20 2.34 -3.94
CA ALA A 19 10.85 2.47 -2.63
C ALA A 19 11.60 1.19 -2.27
N THR A 20 11.04 0.01 -2.53
CA THR A 20 11.69 -1.28 -2.28
C THR A 20 12.96 -1.44 -3.13
N LEU A 21 12.91 -1.12 -4.42
CA LEU A 21 14.09 -1.18 -5.29
C LEU A 21 15.18 -0.21 -4.84
N LYS A 22 14.79 1.02 -4.46
CA LYS A 22 15.72 2.01 -3.94
C LYS A 22 16.36 1.54 -2.63
N LEU A 23 15.56 0.97 -1.72
CA LEU A 23 16.03 0.43 -0.44
C LEU A 23 17.05 -0.68 -0.62
N LEU A 24 16.77 -1.64 -1.51
CA LEU A 24 17.69 -2.75 -1.83
C LEU A 24 19.01 -2.28 -2.46
N THR A 25 19.00 -1.11 -3.12
CA THR A 25 20.19 -0.57 -3.79
C THR A 25 21.03 0.30 -2.86
N GLU A 26 20.39 1.09 -1.98
CA GLU A 26 21.07 2.13 -1.19
C GLU A 26 21.46 1.66 0.22
N VAL A 27 20.75 0.68 0.81
CA VAL A 27 21.02 0.23 2.18
C VAL A 27 21.81 -1.07 2.18
N THR A 28 23.04 -0.99 2.69
CA THR A 28 23.97 -2.13 2.78
C THR A 28 23.84 -2.91 4.09
N ASN A 29 23.34 -2.27 5.16
CA ASN A 29 23.10 -2.91 6.44
C ASN A 29 21.78 -3.67 6.44
N THR A 30 21.85 -5.00 6.53
CA THR A 30 20.68 -5.89 6.51
C THR A 30 19.66 -5.57 7.60
N LYS A 31 20.08 -5.14 8.80
CA LYS A 31 19.14 -4.85 9.91
C LYS A 31 18.31 -3.62 9.62
N GLU A 32 18.94 -2.56 9.11
CA GLU A 32 18.25 -1.33 8.72
C GLU A 32 17.36 -1.57 7.49
N LEU A 33 17.82 -2.38 6.55
CA LEU A 33 17.03 -2.78 5.38
C LEU A 33 15.75 -3.51 5.79
N MET A 34 15.82 -4.45 6.75
CA MET A 34 14.63 -5.15 7.26
C MET A 34 13.66 -4.18 7.94
N LEU A 35 14.14 -3.30 8.82
CA LEU A 35 13.29 -2.33 9.51
C LEU A 35 12.59 -1.38 8.53
N MET A 36 13.30 -0.91 7.52
CA MET A 36 12.74 0.00 6.53
C MET A 36 11.74 -0.70 5.61
N LYS A 37 12.02 -1.97 5.26
CA LYS A 37 11.08 -2.83 4.54
C LYS A 37 9.78 -3.00 5.31
N ASP A 38 9.84 -3.31 6.60
CA ASP A 38 8.66 -3.52 7.45
C ASP A 38 7.77 -2.27 7.50
N VAL A 39 8.38 -1.07 7.55
CA VAL A 39 7.63 0.20 7.51
C VAL A 39 6.95 0.41 6.15
N ILE A 40 7.66 0.13 5.06
CA ILE A 40 7.13 0.29 3.69
C ILE A 40 5.98 -0.69 3.42
N GLU A 41 6.12 -1.95 3.86
CA GLU A 41 5.05 -2.96 3.81
C GLU A 41 3.85 -2.57 4.68
N GLY A 42 4.08 -2.05 5.89
CA GLY A 42 3.01 -1.59 6.76
C GLY A 42 2.16 -0.47 6.14
N ILE A 43 2.77 0.41 5.33
CA ILE A 43 2.04 1.47 4.60
C ILE A 43 1.18 0.87 3.49
N GLU A 44 1.71 -0.06 2.70
CA GLU A 44 0.98 -0.72 1.61
C GLU A 44 -0.20 -1.54 2.15
N GLU A 45 0.01 -2.31 3.22
CA GLU A 45 -1.06 -3.07 3.86
C GLU A 45 -2.20 -2.18 4.36
N MET A 46 -1.87 -0.98 4.87
CA MET A 46 -2.89 -0.02 5.29
C MET A 46 -3.69 0.51 4.11
N ALA A 47 -3.03 0.75 2.97
CA ALA A 47 -3.70 1.20 1.75
C ALA A 47 -4.67 0.12 1.22
N ASP A 48 -4.23 -1.14 1.16
CA ASP A 48 -5.07 -2.28 0.77
C ASP A 48 -6.30 -2.43 1.70
N LYS A 49 -6.08 -2.32 3.03
CA LYS A 49 -7.18 -2.34 4.01
C LYS A 49 -8.20 -1.21 3.75
N CYS A 50 -7.76 -0.01 3.40
CA CYS A 50 -8.66 1.09 3.04
C CYS A 50 -9.46 0.80 1.77
N GLN A 51 -8.85 0.18 0.76
CA GLN A 51 -9.51 -0.23 -0.48
C GLN A 51 -10.61 -1.26 -0.21
N ARG A 52 -10.33 -2.29 0.60
CA ARG A 52 -11.32 -3.30 1.00
C ARG A 52 -12.50 -2.73 1.78
N VAL A 53 -12.24 -1.74 2.65
CA VAL A 53 -13.30 -1.02 3.38
C VAL A 53 -14.17 -0.24 2.40
N SER A 54 -13.57 0.46 1.44
CA SER A 54 -14.28 1.19 0.39
C SER A 54 -15.19 0.24 -0.41
N ASP A 55 -14.69 -0.92 -0.84
CA ASP A 55 -15.46 -1.94 -1.56
C ASP A 55 -16.64 -2.48 -0.73
N SER A 56 -16.43 -2.67 0.57
CA SER A 56 -17.48 -3.11 1.50
C SER A 56 -18.62 -2.07 1.58
N PHE A 57 -18.30 -0.78 1.58
CA PHE A 57 -19.31 0.28 1.53
C PHE A 57 -20.09 0.30 0.20
N ILE A 58 -19.43 0.02 -0.93
CA ILE A 58 -20.13 -0.10 -2.22
C ILE A 58 -21.13 -1.26 -2.18
N LEU A 59 -20.70 -2.42 -1.70
CA LEU A 59 -21.57 -3.60 -1.58
C LEU A 59 -22.79 -3.33 -0.69
N LEU A 60 -22.60 -2.62 0.42
CA LEU A 60 -23.72 -2.19 1.28
C LEU A 60 -24.66 -1.22 0.54
N ALA A 61 -24.12 -0.26 -0.21
CA ALA A 61 -24.94 0.69 -0.97
C ALA A 61 -25.74 0.03 -2.12
N LEU A 62 -25.23 -1.06 -2.70
CA LEU A 62 -25.91 -1.82 -3.77
C LEU A 62 -26.91 -2.86 -3.25
N SER A 63 -26.83 -3.22 -1.96
CA SER A 63 -27.72 -4.20 -1.33
C SER A 63 -28.90 -3.58 -0.58
N LEU A 64 -28.95 -2.24 -0.50
CA LEU A 64 -30.12 -1.43 -0.14
C LEU A 64 -30.90 -1.01 -1.39
#